data_AF-A0A4Q3V596-F1
#
_entry.id   AF-A0A4Q3V596-F1
#
_cell.length_a   1.000
_cell.length_b   1.000
_cell.length_c   1.000
_cell.angle_alpha   90.00
_cell.angle_beta   90.00
_cell.angle_gamma   90.00
#
_symmetry.space_group_name_H-M   'P 1'
#
loop_
_entity.id
_entity.type
_entity.pdbx_description
1 polymer ?
#
loop_
_entity_poly.entity_id
_entity_poly.type
_entity_poly.pdbx_seq_one_letter_code
_entity_poly.pdbx_strand_id
1 'polypeptide(L)'
;MIQVPEQFQFPKDFRQTTWLVNGELREWHGAYADVSSPVSRTDAYSRTHLGQTPVLGEKEALEALDAAVNAYDRGQGEWPTMKVA
;
A
#
# COMPACT_ATOMS: atom_id res chain seq x y z
N MET A 1 11.30 29.58 7.09
CA MET A 1 11.22 28.44 6.17
C MET A 1 11.66 27.19 6.93
N ILE A 2 10.80 26.20 7.10
CA ILE A 2 11.17 24.95 7.77
C ILE A 2 11.88 24.09 6.72
N GLN A 3 13.21 24.13 6.73
CA GLN A 3 14.04 23.33 5.84
C GLN A 3 14.08 21.90 6.40
N VAL A 4 13.40 20.97 5.73
CA VAL A 4 13.35 19.57 6.17
C VAL A 4 14.69 18.91 5.82
N PRO A 5 15.38 18.30 6.81
CA PRO A 5 16.65 17.60 6.56
C PRO A 5 16.49 16.56 5.45
N GLU A 6 17.54 16.38 4.64
CA GLU A 6 17.54 15.52 3.46
C GLU A 6 17.07 14.09 3.75
N GLN A 7 17.48 13.53 4.90
CA GLN A 7 17.05 12.21 5.39
C GLN A 7 15.54 12.06 5.66
N PHE A 8 14.81 13.17 5.79
CA PHE A 8 13.35 13.20 5.97
C PHE A 8 12.62 13.75 4.73
N GLN A 9 13.34 13.92 3.62
CA GLN A 9 12.72 14.25 2.35
C GLN A 9 12.18 12.99 1.70
N PHE A 10 10.99 13.13 1.10
CA PHE A 10 10.38 12.03 0.36
C PHE A 10 11.15 11.83 -0.96
N PRO A 11 11.33 10.58 -1.41
CA PRO A 11 11.79 10.32 -2.77
C PRO A 11 10.78 10.96 -3.73
N LYS A 12 11.26 11.78 -4.67
CA LYS A 12 10.38 12.54 -5.59
C LYS A 12 9.48 11.64 -6.43
N ASP A 13 9.94 10.42 -6.73
CA ASP A 13 9.29 9.49 -7.64
C ASP A 13 9.07 8.11 -6.98
N PHE A 14 8.65 8.08 -5.71
CA PHE A 14 8.33 6.82 -5.06
C PHE A 14 7.13 6.15 -5.75
N ARG A 15 7.35 4.98 -6.33
CA ARG A 15 6.30 4.15 -6.91
C ARG A 15 6.31 2.79 -6.22
N GLN A 16 5.20 2.45 -5.57
CA GLN A 16 5.03 1.11 -5.02
C GLN A 16 4.70 0.14 -6.15
N THR A 17 5.68 -0.64 -6.61
CA THR A 17 5.52 -1.56 -7.75
C THR A 17 5.00 -2.94 -7.36
N THR A 18 4.74 -3.18 -6.07
CA THR A 18 4.29 -4.48 -5.57
C THR A 18 3.04 -4.36 -4.71
N TRP A 19 2.30 -5.45 -4.61
CA TRP A 19 1.16 -5.61 -3.73
C TRP A 19 1.25 -6.95 -3.00
N LEU A 20 0.72 -7.00 -1.78
CA LEU A 20 0.77 -8.19 -0.93
C LEU A 20 -0.55 -8.95 -1.03
N VAL A 21 -0.48 -10.22 -1.40
CA VAL A 21 -1.64 -11.12 -1.39
C VAL A 21 -1.20 -12.52 -1.00
N ASN A 22 -1.99 -13.18 -0.16
CA ASN A 22 -1.73 -14.55 0.29
C ASN A 22 -0.29 -14.77 0.84
N GLY A 23 0.25 -13.77 1.55
CA GLY A 23 1.61 -13.83 2.11
C GLY A 23 2.74 -13.56 1.09
N GLU A 24 2.43 -13.23 -0.15
CA GLU A 24 3.41 -12.99 -1.22
C GLU A 24 3.37 -11.55 -1.73
N LEU A 25 4.55 -10.94 -1.90
CA LEU A 25 4.69 -9.69 -2.62
C LEU A 25 4.73 -9.97 -4.12
N ARG A 26 3.69 -9.55 -4.84
CA ARG A 26 3.56 -9.73 -6.29
C ARG A 26 3.81 -8.41 -7.01
N GLU A 27 4.43 -8.49 -8.18
CA GLU A 27 4.66 -7.32 -9.03
C GLU A 27 3.34 -6.82 -9.64
N TRP A 28 3.16 -5.51 -9.63
CA TRP A 28 2.01 -4.82 -10.19
C TRP A 28 2.35 -4.21 -11.54
N HIS A 29 1.51 -4.49 -12.54
CA HIS A 29 1.68 -4.04 -13.92
C HIS A 29 0.50 -3.20 -14.44
N GLY A 30 -0.48 -2.92 -13.58
CA GLY A 30 -1.71 -2.19 -13.93
C GLY A 30 -1.60 -0.69 -13.71
N ALA A 31 -2.76 -0.05 -13.56
CA ALA A 31 -2.84 1.39 -13.31
C ALA A 31 -2.30 1.77 -11.93
N TYR A 32 -1.80 3.00 -11.81
CA TYR A 32 -1.35 3.59 -10.56
C TYR A 32 -2.18 4.83 -10.24
N ALA A 33 -2.38 5.08 -8.94
CA ALA A 33 -3.01 6.29 -8.43
C ALA A 33 -1.97 7.18 -7.74
N ASP A 34 -2.07 8.48 -7.97
CA ASP A 34 -1.22 9.47 -7.31
C ASP A 34 -1.64 9.65 -5.86
N VAL A 35 -0.66 9.60 -4.96
CA VAL A 35 -0.81 9.87 -3.53
C VAL A 35 -0.29 11.28 -3.26
N SER A 36 -1.16 12.11 -2.69
CA SER A 36 -0.83 13.50 -2.36
C SER A 36 -1.16 13.79 -0.90
N SER A 37 -0.25 14.46 -0.19
CA SER A 37 -0.48 14.95 1.16
C SER A 37 -1.35 16.21 1.15
N PRO A 38 -2.34 16.33 2.06
CA PRO A 38 -3.08 17.57 2.25
C PRO A 38 -2.21 18.71 2.82
N VAL A 39 -1.04 18.38 3.37
CA VAL A 39 -0.08 19.35 3.91
C VAL A 39 0.65 20.03 2.75
N SER A 40 0.51 21.36 2.68
CA SER A 40 1.26 22.20 1.74
C SER A 40 2.63 22.54 2.30
N ARG A 41 3.65 22.43 1.45
CA ARG A 41 5.02 22.89 1.73
C ARG A 41 5.37 24.22 1.05
N THR A 42 4.46 24.75 0.25
CA THR A 42 4.63 26.00 -0.51
C THR A 42 3.84 27.14 0.13
N ASP A 43 4.33 28.39 -0.04
CA ASP A 43 3.68 29.61 0.47
C ASP A 43 2.29 29.83 -0.13
N ALA A 44 2.12 29.50 -1.42
CA ALA A 44 0.80 29.31 -2.04
C ALA A 44 0.35 27.86 -1.81
N TYR A 45 -0.86 27.64 -1.33
CA TYR A 45 -1.35 26.29 -1.00
C TYR A 45 -1.28 25.35 -2.22
N SER A 46 -0.47 24.29 -2.12
CA SER A 46 -0.45 23.19 -3.10
C SER A 46 -0.32 21.86 -2.38
N ARG A 47 -0.97 20.81 -2.90
CA ARG A 47 -0.82 19.47 -2.34
C ARG A 47 0.58 18.94 -2.64
N THR A 48 1.24 18.37 -1.63
CA THR A 48 2.56 17.78 -1.81
C THR A 48 2.40 16.38 -2.40
N HIS A 49 2.89 16.14 -3.62
CA HIS A 49 2.93 14.80 -4.21
C HIS A 49 3.90 13.91 -3.41
N LEU A 50 3.44 12.71 -3.03
CA LEU A 50 4.21 11.75 -2.23
C LEU A 50 4.67 10.54 -3.03
N GLY A 51 3.99 10.23 -4.14
CA GLY A 51 4.29 9.06 -4.96
C GLY A 51 3.05 8.43 -5.55
N GLN A 52 3.17 7.15 -5.94
CA GLN A 52 2.13 6.40 -6.63
C GLN A 52 1.93 5.00 -6.06
N THR A 53 0.68 4.54 -5.98
CA THR A 53 0.30 3.20 -5.50
C THR A 53 -0.48 2.42 -6.55
N PRO A 54 -0.42 1.08 -6.56
CA PRO A 54 -1.23 0.23 -7.42
C PRO A 54 -2.73 0.51 -7.25
N VAL A 55 -3.46 0.54 -8.37
CA VAL A 55 -4.94 0.56 -8.38
C VAL A 55 -5.42 -0.88 -8.54
N LEU A 56 -5.62 -1.56 -7.42
CA LEU A 56 -6.11 -2.93 -7.42
C LEU A 56 -7.56 -2.98 -7.93
N GLY A 57 -7.83 -3.91 -8.85
CA GLY A 57 -9.13 -4.08 -9.48
C GLY A 57 -9.94 -5.21 -8.86
N GLU A 58 -11.02 -5.58 -9.56
CA GLU A 58 -11.91 -6.67 -9.16
C GLU A 58 -11.17 -8.00 -8.97
N LYS A 59 -10.27 -8.33 -9.90
CA LYS A 59 -9.51 -9.58 -9.87
C LYS A 59 -8.64 -9.67 -8.61
N GLU A 60 -7.87 -8.63 -8.31
CA GLU A 60 -6.99 -8.62 -7.14
C GLU A 60 -7.79 -8.62 -5.84
N ALA A 61 -8.96 -7.98 -5.82
CA ALA A 61 -9.88 -8.01 -4.69
C ALA A 61 -10.43 -9.42 -4.43
N LEU A 62 -10.79 -10.16 -5.48
CA LEU A 62 -11.24 -11.56 -5.36
C LEU A 62 -10.09 -12.47 -4.89
N GLU A 63 -8.88 -12.30 -5.43
CA GLU A 63 -7.70 -13.06 -4.97
C GLU A 63 -7.41 -12.82 -3.48
N ALA A 64 -7.50 -11.56 -3.02
CA ALA A 64 -7.32 -11.22 -1.61
C ALA A 64 -8.44 -11.80 -0.72
N LEU A 65 -9.68 -11.83 -1.22
CA LEU A 65 -10.81 -12.44 -0.53
C LEU A 65 -10.61 -13.94 -0.37
N ASP A 66 -10.28 -14.65 -1.45
CA ASP A 66 -10.03 -16.09 -1.42
C ASP A 66 -8.88 -16.44 -0.46
N ALA A 67 -7.80 -15.66 -0.49
CA ALA A 67 -6.69 -15.81 0.45
C ALA A 67 -7.14 -15.66 1.92
N ALA A 68 -7.95 -14.64 2.22
CA ALA A 68 -8.47 -14.41 3.57
C ALA A 68 -9.43 -15.52 4.01
N VAL A 69 -10.31 -16.00 3.12
CA VAL A 69 -11.23 -17.11 3.40
C VAL A 69 -10.46 -18.39 3.70
N ASN A 70 -9.42 -18.70 2.91
CA ASN A 70 -8.58 -19.88 3.10
C ASN A 70 -7.73 -19.79 4.37
N ALA A 71 -7.18 -18.62 4.69
CA ALA A 71 -6.42 -18.42 5.93
C ALA A 71 -7.29 -18.58 7.19
N TYR A 72 -8.57 -18.21 7.11
CA TYR A 72 -9.53 -18.40 8.19
C TYR A 72 -10.07 -19.84 8.26
N ASP A 73 -10.40 -20.43 7.11
CA ASP A 73 -10.97 -21.77 6.95
C ASP A 73 -12.01 -22.13 8.01
N ARG A 74 -13.05 -21.29 8.15
CA ARG A 74 -14.14 -21.44 9.13
C ARG A 74 -13.66 -21.58 10.58
N GLY A 75 -12.55 -20.93 10.93
CA GLY A 75 -11.93 -20.99 12.25
C GLY A 75 -10.97 -22.17 12.45
N GLN A 76 -10.72 -22.97 11.41
CA GLN A 76 -9.81 -24.12 11.43
C GLN A 76 -8.51 -23.87 10.67
N GLY A 77 -8.37 -22.70 10.04
CA GLY A 77 -7.18 -22.34 9.27
C GLY A 77 -5.96 -22.12 10.15
N GLU A 78 -4.79 -21.99 9.50
CA GLU A 78 -3.52 -21.77 10.22
C GLU A 78 -3.58 -20.51 11.09
N TRP A 79 -4.15 -19.41 10.58
CA TRP A 79 -4.24 -18.15 11.31
C TRP A 79 -5.04 -18.23 12.63
N PRO A 80 -6.30 -18.73 12.66
CA PRO A 80 -7.07 -18.82 13.90
C PRO A 80 -6.59 -19.92 14.86
N THR A 81 -5.83 -20.92 14.38
CA THR A 81 -5.33 -22.03 15.21
C THR A 81 -3.91 -21.81 15.73
N MET A 82 -3.22 -20.78 15.25
CA MET A 82 -1.93 -20.35 15.78
C MET A 82 -2.04 -20.02 17.27
N LYS A 83 -1.15 -20.61 18.07
CA LYS A 83 -1.06 -20.29 19.50
C LYS A 83 -0.44 -18.91 19.65
N VAL A 84 -1.07 -18.06 20.45
CA VAL A 84 -0.46 -16.82 20.93
C VAL A 84 0.61 -17.21 21.95
N ALA A 85 1.83 -16.73 21.75
CA ALA A 85 2.97 -16.94 22.65
C ALA A 85 2.87 -16.07 23.91
#